data_AF-A0A4Q0PCJ0-F1
#
_entry.id   AF-A0A4Q0PCJ0-F1
#
_cell.length_a   1.000
_cell.length_b   1.000
_cell.length_c   1.000
_cell.angle_alpha   90.00
_cell.angle_beta   90.00
_cell.angle_gamma   90.00
#
_symmetry.space_group_name_H-M   'P 1'
#
loop_
_entity.id
_entity.type
_entity.pdbx_description
1 polymer ?
#
loop_
_entity_poly.entity_id
_entity_poly.type
_entity_poly.pdbx_seq_one_letter_code
_entity_poly.pdbx_strand_id
1 'polypeptide(L)'
;MSRKISISKRINAILALLIVFLLVLATNRIDQRNFDVARECVTEVYKDRVLVQGYIFSISNVITNKKLSLKDSSSQNFNPKENERIDQLLDNFEATKLTISEGNHLKKLRESFETLTKLEAQQNVTNSTDLKKKKDTTLKEMSASLIDLSKIQISASKDLTHSAQKSLEVSELLSNLEIIFLIITGIAIQFILFYRVRKTN
;
A
#
# COMPACT_ATOMS: atom_id res chain seq x y z
N MET A 1 39.87 12.55 -54.31
CA MET A 1 40.10 11.09 -54.15
C MET A 1 39.38 10.63 -52.89
N SER A 2 38.34 9.80 -53.02
CA SER A 2 37.41 9.46 -51.93
C SER A 2 38.12 8.64 -50.84
N ARG A 3 38.37 9.28 -49.70
CA ARG A 3 39.06 8.69 -48.54
C ARG A 3 38.10 7.69 -47.89
N LYS A 4 38.07 6.46 -48.43
CA LYS A 4 37.29 5.34 -47.87
C LYS A 4 37.67 5.20 -46.40
N ILE A 5 36.73 5.51 -45.52
CA ILE A 5 36.87 5.21 -44.10
C ILE A 5 37.10 3.71 -44.00
N SER A 6 38.15 3.28 -43.30
CA SER A 6 38.35 1.86 -42.98
C SER A 6 37.06 1.32 -42.38
N ILE A 7 36.43 0.36 -43.07
CA ILE A 7 35.11 -0.19 -42.76
C ILE A 7 35.01 -0.62 -41.29
N SER A 8 36.12 -1.16 -40.75
CA SER A 8 36.27 -1.54 -39.34
C SER A 8 36.01 -0.39 -38.35
N LYS A 9 36.44 0.84 -38.66
CA LYS A 9 36.21 2.00 -37.77
C LYS A 9 34.76 2.47 -37.77
N ARG A 10 34.03 2.31 -38.88
CA ARG A 10 32.59 2.60 -38.94
C ARG A 10 31.79 1.58 -38.15
N ILE A 11 32.14 0.31 -38.29
CA ILE A 11 31.51 -0.79 -37.55
C ILE A 11 31.69 -0.60 -36.04
N ASN A 12 32.90 -0.28 -35.57
CA ASN A 12 33.15 -0.07 -34.14
C ASN A 12 32.34 1.11 -33.57
N ALA A 13 32.16 2.20 -34.34
CA ALA A 13 31.34 3.33 -33.91
C ALA A 13 29.85 2.98 -33.82
N ILE A 14 29.33 2.23 -34.79
CA ILE A 14 27.94 1.73 -34.78
C ILE A 14 27.73 0.78 -33.60
N LEU A 15 28.69 -0.10 -33.34
CA LEU A 15 28.63 -1.07 -32.25
C LEU A 15 28.67 -0.40 -30.88
N ALA A 16 29.49 0.65 -30.72
CA ALA A 16 29.50 1.48 -29.51
C ALA A 16 28.16 2.19 -29.28
N LEU A 17 27.57 2.77 -30.34
CA LEU A 17 26.26 3.43 -30.26
C LEU A 17 25.15 2.42 -29.94
N LEU A 18 25.22 1.23 -30.52
CA LEU A 18 24.27 0.15 -30.26
C LEU A 18 24.34 -0.33 -28.80
N ILE A 19 25.54 -0.45 -28.21
CA ILE A 19 25.70 -0.79 -26.79
C ILE A 19 25.04 0.28 -25.91
N VAL A 20 25.29 1.56 -26.19
CA VAL A 20 24.70 2.67 -25.42
C VAL A 20 23.18 2.64 -25.51
N PHE A 21 22.65 2.41 -26.72
CA PHE A 21 21.21 2.29 -26.93
C PHE A 21 20.61 1.10 -26.15
N LEU A 22 21.27 -0.05 -26.16
CA LEU A 22 20.81 -1.22 -25.40
C LEU A 22 20.86 -0.97 -23.88
N LEU A 23 21.86 -0.24 -23.39
CA LEU A 23 21.95 0.14 -21.97
C LEU A 23 20.78 1.04 -21.56
N VAL A 24 20.50 2.10 -22.33
CA VAL A 24 19.34 2.99 -22.12
C VAL A 24 18.02 2.22 -22.15
N LEU A 25 17.89 1.27 -23.08
CA LEU A 25 16.68 0.45 -23.18
C LEU A 25 16.52 -0.46 -21.95
N ALA A 26 17.61 -1.00 -21.43
CA ALA A 26 17.61 -1.82 -20.23
C ALA A 26 17.28 -1.00 -18.97
N THR A 27 17.88 0.17 -18.78
CA THR A 27 17.58 1.07 -17.64
C THR A 27 16.14 1.53 -17.67
N ASN A 28 15.64 2.00 -18.82
CA ASN A 28 14.24 2.39 -18.99
C ASN A 28 13.26 1.25 -18.61
N ARG A 29 13.58 0.00 -18.99
CA ARG A 29 12.75 -1.16 -18.62
C ARG A 29 12.77 -1.44 -17.11
N ILE A 30 13.92 -1.24 -16.45
CA ILE A 30 14.05 -1.39 -15.00
C ILE A 30 13.26 -0.28 -14.28
N ASP A 31 13.38 0.97 -14.74
CA ASP A 31 12.68 2.12 -14.18
C ASP A 31 11.17 1.96 -14.31
N GLN A 32 10.67 1.47 -15.45
CA GLN A 32 9.25 1.18 -15.64
C GLN A 32 8.75 0.17 -14.59
N ARG A 33 9.51 -0.91 -14.35
CA ARG A 33 9.16 -1.91 -13.34
C ARG A 33 9.13 -1.33 -11.93
N ASN A 34 10.13 -0.53 -11.58
CA ASN A 34 10.18 0.11 -10.27
C ASN A 34 9.01 1.11 -10.07
N PHE A 35 8.65 1.86 -11.11
CA PHE A 35 7.50 2.74 -11.09
C PHE A 35 6.18 1.98 -10.94
N ASP A 36 6.04 0.82 -11.59
CA ASP A 36 4.88 -0.05 -11.41
C ASP A 36 4.74 -0.54 -9.96
N VAL A 37 5.85 -0.95 -9.33
CA VAL A 37 5.87 -1.35 -7.90
C VAL A 37 5.44 -0.18 -7.00
N ALA A 38 6.00 1.02 -7.22
CA ALA A 38 5.63 2.19 -6.43
C ALA A 38 4.14 2.53 -6.59
N ARG A 39 3.60 2.44 -7.81
CA ARG A 39 2.17 2.67 -8.09
C ARG A 39 1.27 1.64 -7.41
N GLU A 40 1.66 0.37 -7.43
CA GLU A 40 0.94 -0.70 -6.74
C GLU A 40 0.90 -0.45 -5.23
N CYS A 41 2.04 -0.16 -4.62
CA CYS A 41 2.12 0.17 -3.19
C CYS A 41 1.22 1.36 -2.81
N VAL A 42 1.24 2.45 -3.59
CA VAL A 42 0.36 3.60 -3.34
C VAL A 42 -1.13 3.22 -3.48
N THR A 43 -1.46 2.37 -4.44
CA THR A 43 -2.83 1.88 -4.63
C THR A 43 -3.29 1.04 -3.43
N GLU A 44 -2.43 0.15 -2.92
CA GLU A 44 -2.71 -0.65 -1.72
C GLU A 44 -2.84 0.21 -0.46
N VAL A 45 -2.00 1.24 -0.28
CA VAL A 45 -2.14 2.19 0.84
C VAL A 45 -3.53 2.83 0.81
N TYR A 46 -4.01 3.25 -0.35
CA TYR A 46 -5.34 3.85 -0.45
C TYR A 46 -6.47 2.81 -0.23
N LYS A 47 -6.49 1.74 -1.03
CA LYS A 47 -7.62 0.80 -1.08
C LYS A 47 -7.69 -0.10 0.16
N ASP A 48 -6.55 -0.59 0.63
CA ASP A 48 -6.51 -1.62 1.67
C ASP A 48 -6.15 -1.06 3.05
N ARG A 49 -5.54 0.13 3.13
CA ARG A 49 -5.16 0.75 4.42
C ARG A 49 -6.03 1.93 4.82
N VAL A 50 -6.17 2.93 3.93
CA VAL A 50 -6.94 4.15 4.26
C VAL A 50 -8.44 3.85 4.38
N LEU A 51 -9.04 3.13 3.41
CA LEU A 51 -10.46 2.77 3.49
C LEU A 51 -10.76 1.91 4.71
N VAL A 52 -9.89 0.95 5.02
CA VAL A 52 -10.02 0.07 6.19
C VAL A 52 -9.93 0.85 7.51
N GLN A 53 -9.03 1.84 7.62
CA GLN A 53 -9.03 2.73 8.79
C GLN A 53 -10.37 3.49 8.93
N GLY A 54 -10.99 3.87 7.80
CA GLY A 54 -12.34 4.43 7.79
C GLY A 54 -13.41 3.46 8.33
N TYR A 55 -13.31 2.16 7.99
CA TYR A 55 -14.19 1.12 8.53
C TYR A 55 -13.96 0.93 10.03
N ILE A 56 -12.71 0.79 10.46
CA ILE A 56 -12.33 0.66 11.88
C ILE A 56 -12.88 1.83 12.70
N PHE A 57 -12.70 3.06 12.20
CA PHE A 57 -13.23 4.26 12.83
C PHE A 57 -14.76 4.23 12.95
N SER A 58 -15.45 3.87 11.86
CA SER A 58 -16.91 3.80 11.84
C SER A 58 -17.46 2.77 12.82
N ILE A 59 -16.86 1.57 12.88
CA ILE A 59 -17.23 0.52 13.84
C ILE A 59 -16.94 1.00 15.28
N SER A 60 -15.78 1.61 15.52
CA SER A 60 -15.40 2.14 16.83
C SER A 60 -16.41 3.17 17.36
N ASN A 61 -16.91 4.03 16.49
CA ASN A 61 -17.93 5.01 16.84
C ASN A 61 -19.25 4.34 17.28
N VAL A 62 -19.71 3.34 16.52
CA VAL A 62 -20.92 2.58 16.87
C VAL A 62 -20.75 1.84 18.21
N ILE A 63 -19.61 1.19 18.43
CA ILE A 63 -19.30 0.52 19.71
C ILE A 63 -19.27 1.50 20.87
N THR A 64 -18.69 2.69 20.66
CA THR A 64 -18.62 3.73 21.69
C THR A 64 -20.02 4.20 22.08
N ASN A 65 -20.90 4.43 21.09
CA ASN A 65 -22.29 4.77 21.33
C ASN A 65 -23.02 3.65 22.11
N LYS A 66 -22.87 2.39 21.68
CA LYS A 66 -23.43 1.23 22.41
C LYS A 66 -22.94 1.16 23.87
N LYS A 67 -21.67 1.46 24.13
CA LYS A 67 -21.14 1.51 25.51
C LYS A 67 -21.76 2.63 26.34
N LEU A 68 -22.01 3.80 25.75
CA LEU A 68 -22.66 4.91 26.44
C LEU A 68 -24.13 4.56 26.75
N SER A 69 -24.88 4.05 25.77
CA SER A 69 -26.26 3.60 25.96
C SER A 69 -26.38 2.46 26.97
N LEU A 70 -25.38 1.57 27.06
CA LEU A 70 -25.37 0.51 28.07
C LEU A 70 -25.24 1.06 29.49
N LYS A 71 -24.52 2.18 29.68
CA LYS A 71 -24.36 2.84 30.99
C LYS A 71 -25.59 3.65 31.38
N ASP A 72 -26.27 4.24 30.41
CA ASP A 72 -27.48 5.02 30.62
C ASP A 72 -28.70 4.11 30.84
N SER A 73 -29.22 4.07 32.07
CA SER A 73 -30.34 3.20 32.47
C SER A 73 -31.66 3.52 31.73
N SER A 74 -31.71 4.65 31.03
CA SER A 74 -32.89 5.23 30.38
C SER A 74 -33.05 4.80 28.91
N SER A 75 -31.98 4.29 28.29
CA SER A 75 -31.89 4.10 26.83
C SER A 75 -31.37 2.70 26.48
N GLN A 76 -32.08 1.67 26.91
CA GLN A 76 -31.78 0.29 26.54
C GLN A 76 -32.34 -0.05 25.14
N ASN A 77 -32.07 0.80 24.15
CA ASN A 77 -32.60 0.64 22.80
C ASN A 77 -31.60 -0.16 21.97
N PHE A 78 -31.79 -1.48 21.93
CA PHE A 78 -31.21 -2.31 20.89
C PHE A 78 -31.60 -1.73 19.52
N ASN A 79 -30.60 -1.32 18.74
CA ASN A 79 -30.81 -0.79 17.39
C ASN A 79 -30.26 -1.79 16.35
N PRO A 80 -31.12 -2.60 15.71
CA PRO A 80 -30.66 -3.60 14.73
C PRO A 80 -29.93 -2.97 13.54
N LYS A 81 -30.26 -1.71 13.18
CA LYS A 81 -29.58 -1.00 12.08
C LYS A 81 -28.10 -0.73 12.36
N GLU A 82 -27.72 -0.58 13.63
CA GLU A 82 -26.32 -0.41 14.00
C GLU A 82 -25.53 -1.71 13.79
N ASN A 83 -26.16 -2.85 14.07
CA ASN A 83 -25.54 -4.15 13.85
C ASN A 83 -25.41 -4.46 12.35
N GLU A 84 -26.47 -4.21 11.57
CA GLU A 84 -26.40 -4.32 10.11
C GLU A 84 -25.26 -3.47 9.53
N ARG A 85 -25.09 -2.25 10.04
CA ARG A 85 -23.98 -1.37 9.62
C ARG A 85 -22.62 -1.94 10.00
N ILE A 86 -22.45 -2.46 11.22
CA ILE A 86 -21.17 -3.08 11.63
C ILE A 86 -20.88 -4.28 10.74
N ASP A 87 -21.88 -5.12 10.48
CA ASP A 87 -21.74 -6.33 9.67
C ASP A 87 -21.28 -6.02 8.25
N GLN A 88 -21.92 -5.04 7.60
CA GLN A 88 -21.51 -4.54 6.28
C GLN A 88 -20.08 -3.99 6.27
N LEU A 89 -19.68 -3.28 7.32
CA LEU A 89 -18.31 -2.74 7.42
C LEU A 89 -17.28 -3.85 7.63
N LEU A 90 -17.62 -4.91 8.37
CA LEU A 90 -16.78 -6.09 8.54
C LEU A 90 -16.64 -6.86 7.23
N ASP A 91 -17.73 -7.09 6.49
CA ASP A 91 -17.69 -7.75 5.18
C ASP A 91 -16.82 -6.98 4.17
N ASN A 92 -16.97 -5.65 4.13
CA ASN A 92 -16.14 -4.80 3.29
C ASN A 92 -14.66 -4.83 3.69
N PHE A 93 -14.36 -5.00 4.98
CA PHE A 93 -12.99 -5.18 5.46
C PHE A 93 -12.47 -6.55 5.04
N GLU A 94 -13.24 -7.62 5.22
CA GLU A 94 -12.86 -8.98 4.82
C GLU A 94 -12.56 -9.12 3.32
N ALA A 95 -13.21 -8.31 2.48
CA ALA A 95 -12.98 -8.26 1.04
C ALA A 95 -11.67 -7.56 0.61
N THR A 96 -10.97 -6.88 1.53
CA THR A 96 -9.69 -6.19 1.24
C THR A 96 -8.49 -7.14 1.27
N LYS A 97 -7.32 -6.64 0.86
CA LYS A 97 -6.07 -7.40 0.95
C LYS A 97 -5.55 -7.47 2.40
N LEU A 98 -5.96 -8.50 3.11
CA LEU A 98 -5.55 -8.75 4.50
C LEU A 98 -4.16 -9.36 4.59
N THR A 99 -3.38 -8.91 5.58
CA THR A 99 -2.24 -9.68 6.07
C THR A 99 -2.70 -10.86 6.94
N ILE A 100 -1.81 -11.82 7.18
CA ILE A 100 -2.09 -12.97 8.06
C ILE A 100 -2.48 -12.49 9.47
N SER A 101 -1.78 -11.48 9.99
CA SER A 101 -2.08 -10.89 11.30
C SER A 101 -3.46 -10.22 11.32
N GLU A 102 -3.76 -9.41 10.30
CA GLU A 102 -5.06 -8.74 10.16
C GLU A 102 -6.21 -9.73 10.11
N GLY A 103 -6.09 -10.80 9.31
CA GLY A 103 -7.11 -11.84 9.23
C GLY A 103 -7.42 -12.48 10.58
N ASN A 104 -6.39 -12.76 11.39
CA ASN A 104 -6.57 -13.32 12.73
C ASN A 104 -7.29 -12.35 13.69
N HIS A 105 -6.89 -11.08 13.69
CA HIS A 105 -7.51 -10.06 14.54
C HIS A 105 -8.93 -9.70 14.08
N LEU A 106 -9.18 -9.68 12.76
CA LEU A 106 -10.49 -9.43 12.19
C LEU A 106 -11.46 -10.57 12.50
N LYS A 107 -11.01 -11.82 12.41
CA LYS A 107 -11.79 -12.98 12.83
C LYS A 107 -12.20 -12.89 14.30
N LYS A 108 -11.26 -12.52 15.19
CA LYS A 108 -11.57 -12.31 16.61
C LYS A 108 -12.62 -11.22 16.81
N LEU A 109 -12.51 -10.11 16.06
CA LEU A 109 -13.49 -9.03 16.10
C LEU A 109 -14.89 -9.51 15.64
N ARG A 110 -14.96 -10.31 14.58
CA ARG A 110 -16.20 -10.93 14.05
C ARG A 110 -16.84 -11.84 15.10
N GLU A 111 -16.06 -12.72 15.72
CA GLU A 111 -16.54 -13.62 16.78
C GLU A 111 -17.10 -12.84 18.00
N SER A 112 -16.42 -11.77 18.43
CA SER A 112 -16.93 -10.88 19.49
C SER A 112 -18.21 -10.15 19.05
N PHE A 113 -18.32 -9.72 17.79
CA PHE A 113 -19.52 -9.07 17.26
C PHE A 113 -20.73 -10.01 17.20
N GLU A 114 -20.55 -11.25 16.75
CA GLU A 114 -21.60 -12.27 16.77
C GLU A 114 -22.08 -12.57 18.20
N THR A 115 -21.13 -12.64 19.15
CA THR A 115 -21.43 -12.82 20.56
C THR A 115 -22.25 -11.65 21.11
N LEU A 116 -21.88 -10.42 20.78
CA LEU A 116 -22.64 -9.22 21.16
C LEU A 116 -24.06 -9.28 20.60
N THR A 117 -24.22 -9.62 19.32
CA THR A 117 -25.52 -9.70 18.65
C THR A 117 -26.44 -10.74 19.30
N LYS A 118 -25.89 -11.91 19.69
CA LYS A 118 -26.63 -12.94 20.44
C LYS A 118 -27.07 -12.42 21.82
N LEU A 119 -26.18 -11.74 22.55
CA LEU A 119 -26.50 -11.14 23.86
C LEU A 119 -27.54 -10.01 23.74
N GLU A 120 -27.52 -9.26 22.64
CA GLU A 120 -28.50 -8.22 22.35
C GLU A 120 -29.89 -8.81 22.04
N ALA A 121 -29.97 -9.94 21.32
CA ALA A 121 -31.23 -10.63 21.06
C ALA A 121 -31.88 -11.24 22.33
N GLN A 122 -31.09 -11.55 23.36
CA GLN A 122 -31.56 -12.14 24.64
C GLN A 122 -32.19 -11.13 25.61
N GLN A 123 -32.31 -9.86 25.23
CA GLN A 123 -32.67 -8.75 26.11
C GLN A 123 -34.07 -8.85 26.76
N ASN A 124 -34.98 -9.68 26.23
CA ASN A 124 -36.34 -9.83 26.74
C ASN A 124 -36.52 -10.93 27.82
N VAL A 125 -35.48 -11.70 28.17
CA VAL A 125 -35.66 -12.99 28.88
C VAL A 125 -34.87 -13.13 30.21
N THR A 126 -33.82 -12.33 30.46
CA THR A 126 -32.81 -12.65 31.49
C THR A 126 -32.53 -11.50 32.47
N ASN A 127 -32.20 -11.83 33.73
CA ASN A 127 -31.70 -10.93 34.78
C ASN A 127 -30.74 -9.85 34.22
N SER A 128 -31.16 -8.59 34.33
CA SER A 128 -30.59 -7.44 33.61
C SER A 128 -29.12 -7.14 33.91
N THR A 129 -28.63 -7.48 35.11
CA THR A 129 -27.27 -7.12 35.56
C THR A 129 -26.17 -8.01 34.96
N ASP A 130 -26.35 -9.33 34.91
CA ASP A 130 -25.34 -10.25 34.34
C ASP A 130 -25.22 -10.08 32.82
N LEU A 131 -26.37 -9.92 32.15
CA LEU A 131 -26.41 -9.65 30.72
C LEU A 131 -25.71 -8.32 30.37
N LYS A 132 -25.95 -7.27 31.17
CA LYS A 132 -25.27 -5.97 31.01
C LYS A 132 -23.76 -6.08 31.19
N LYS A 133 -23.29 -6.87 32.17
CA LYS A 133 -21.85 -7.12 32.39
C LYS A 133 -21.22 -7.86 31.20
N LYS A 134 -21.88 -8.89 30.67
CA LYS A 134 -21.41 -9.63 29.49
C LYS A 134 -21.31 -8.72 28.26
N LYS A 135 -22.35 -7.92 27.98
CA LYS A 135 -22.33 -6.92 26.89
C LYS A 135 -21.17 -5.93 27.04
N ASP A 136 -20.94 -5.39 28.24
CA ASP A 136 -19.83 -4.46 28.50
C ASP A 136 -18.47 -5.10 28.24
N THR A 137 -18.26 -6.34 28.70
CA THR A 137 -17.03 -7.10 28.43
C THR A 137 -16.82 -7.32 26.94
N THR A 138 -17.84 -7.79 26.21
CA THR A 138 -17.73 -8.01 24.76
C THR A 138 -17.45 -6.70 24.01
N LEU A 139 -18.12 -5.60 24.36
CA LEU A 139 -17.84 -4.28 23.77
C LEU A 139 -16.41 -3.79 24.07
N LYS A 140 -15.84 -4.13 25.23
CA LYS A 140 -14.43 -3.85 25.55
C LYS A 140 -13.47 -4.67 24.69
N GLU A 141 -13.74 -5.96 24.52
CA GLU A 141 -12.95 -6.85 23.65
C GLU A 141 -12.95 -6.40 22.20
N MET A 142 -14.10 -5.97 21.68
CA MET A 142 -14.21 -5.43 20.32
C MET A 142 -13.39 -4.13 20.18
N SER A 143 -13.48 -3.20 21.13
CA SER A 143 -12.66 -1.98 21.09
C SER A 143 -11.16 -2.28 21.15
N ALA A 144 -10.74 -3.24 21.99
CA ALA A 144 -9.33 -3.65 22.04
C ALA A 144 -8.88 -4.22 20.68
N SER A 145 -9.69 -5.09 20.09
CA SER A 145 -9.41 -5.68 18.77
C SER A 145 -9.31 -4.62 17.67
N LEU A 146 -10.18 -3.59 17.68
CA LEU A 146 -10.11 -2.47 16.74
C LEU A 146 -8.85 -1.61 16.92
N ILE A 147 -8.42 -1.38 18.16
CA ILE A 147 -7.18 -0.66 18.45
C ILE A 147 -5.98 -1.45 17.90
N ASP A 148 -5.95 -2.76 18.12
CA ASP A 148 -4.87 -3.62 17.62
C ASP A 148 -4.85 -3.65 16.09
N LEU A 149 -6.03 -3.80 15.45
CA LEU A 149 -6.16 -3.71 13.99
C LEU A 149 -5.67 -2.37 13.47
N SER A 150 -6.03 -1.25 14.10
CA SER A 150 -5.59 0.08 13.68
C SER A 150 -4.06 0.22 13.75
N LYS A 151 -3.41 -0.32 14.78
CA LYS A 151 -1.94 -0.34 14.90
C LYS A 151 -1.29 -1.17 13.80
N ILE A 152 -1.83 -2.36 13.52
CA ILE A 152 -1.33 -3.23 12.45
C ILE A 152 -1.43 -2.52 11.10
N GLN A 153 -2.56 -1.87 10.84
CA GLN A 153 -2.81 -1.10 9.62
C GLN A 153 -1.84 0.08 9.44
N ILE A 154 -1.47 0.78 10.52
CA ILE A 154 -0.44 1.83 10.49
C ILE A 154 0.93 1.24 10.12
N SER A 155 1.29 0.09 10.72
CA SER A 155 2.54 -0.59 10.40
C SER A 155 2.59 -1.05 8.93
N ALA A 156 1.52 -1.70 8.44
CA ALA A 156 1.42 -2.14 7.06
C ALA A 156 1.48 -0.96 6.07
N SER A 157 0.87 0.18 6.41
CA SER A 157 0.95 1.41 5.60
C SER A 157 2.38 1.94 5.53
N LYS A 158 3.12 1.89 6.64
CA LYS A 158 4.53 2.31 6.69
C LYS A 158 5.40 1.42 5.79
N ASP A 159 5.19 0.11 5.83
CA ASP A 159 5.96 -0.86 5.03
C ASP A 159 5.71 -0.70 3.53
N LEU A 160 4.44 -0.50 3.13
CA LEU A 160 4.07 -0.19 1.75
C LEU A 160 4.68 1.14 1.28
N THR A 161 4.60 2.19 2.10
CA THR A 161 5.18 3.50 1.77
C THR A 161 6.70 3.42 1.62
N HIS A 162 7.36 2.68 2.51
CA HIS A 162 8.80 2.47 2.44
C HIS A 162 9.22 1.68 1.19
N SER A 163 8.43 0.67 0.81
CA SER A 163 8.65 -0.10 -0.42
C SER A 163 8.50 0.78 -1.67
N ALA A 164 7.47 1.62 -1.72
CA ALA A 164 7.28 2.58 -2.81
C ALA A 164 8.45 3.56 -2.92
N GLN A 165 8.87 4.14 -1.79
CA GLN A 165 9.98 5.07 -1.74
C GLN A 165 11.28 4.43 -2.23
N LYS A 166 11.59 3.22 -1.76
CA LYS A 166 12.78 2.48 -2.20
C LYS A 166 12.79 2.23 -3.71
N SER A 167 11.64 1.85 -4.29
CA SER A 167 11.53 1.66 -5.74
C SER A 167 11.74 2.96 -6.52
N LEU A 168 11.23 4.08 -6.01
CA LEU A 168 11.43 5.40 -6.64
C LEU A 168 12.88 5.87 -6.52
N GLU A 169 13.50 5.73 -5.35
CA GLU A 169 14.91 6.10 -5.12
C GLU A 169 15.86 5.32 -6.04
N VAL A 170 15.64 4.01 -6.23
CA VAL A 170 16.43 3.20 -7.17
C VAL A 170 16.27 3.71 -8.60
N SER A 171 15.04 4.09 -9.00
CA SER A 171 14.79 4.64 -10.35
C SER A 171 15.47 5.99 -10.55
N GLU A 172 15.43 6.85 -9.53
CA GLU A 172 16.11 8.15 -9.57
C GLU A 172 17.63 7.99 -9.71
N LEU A 173 18.24 7.07 -8.96
CA LEU A 173 19.67 6.77 -9.06
C LEU A 173 20.05 6.24 -10.46
N LEU A 174 19.27 5.31 -11.01
CA LEU A 174 19.51 4.75 -12.34
C LEU A 174 19.39 5.83 -13.43
N SER A 175 18.33 6.65 -13.37
CA SER A 175 18.12 7.76 -14.30
C SER A 175 19.26 8.79 -14.26
N ASN A 176 19.72 9.17 -13.07
CA ASN A 176 20.86 10.08 -12.91
C ASN A 176 22.15 9.50 -13.52
N LEU A 177 22.42 8.22 -13.31
CA LEU A 177 23.56 7.53 -13.94
C LEU A 177 23.43 7.46 -15.45
N GLU A 178 22.22 7.21 -15.97
CA GLU A 178 21.94 7.16 -17.40
C GLU A 178 22.25 8.50 -18.07
N ILE A 179 21.79 9.63 -17.49
CA ILE A 179 22.06 10.97 -18.01
C ILE A 179 23.56 11.25 -18.04
N ILE A 180 24.29 10.95 -16.97
CA ILE A 180 25.75 11.14 -16.91
C ILE A 180 26.43 10.30 -17.99
N PHE A 181 26.03 9.04 -18.15
CA PHE A 181 26.58 8.14 -19.16
C PHE A 181 26.30 8.62 -20.59
N LEU A 182 25.10 9.14 -20.85
CA LEU A 182 24.73 9.74 -22.13
C LEU A 182 25.58 10.97 -22.46
N ILE A 183 25.85 11.83 -21.48
CA ILE A 183 26.72 13.01 -21.65
C ILE A 183 28.15 12.58 -22.01
N ILE A 184 28.74 11.66 -21.24
CA ILE A 184 30.11 11.16 -21.47
C ILE A 184 30.22 10.53 -22.87
N THR A 185 29.25 9.70 -23.24
CA THR A 185 29.20 9.06 -24.56
C THR A 185 29.06 10.09 -25.67
N GLY A 186 28.19 11.09 -25.51
CA GLY A 186 27.99 12.15 -26.49
C GLY A 186 29.27 12.94 -26.75
N ILE A 187 30.00 13.30 -25.69
CA ILE A 187 31.30 13.98 -25.78
C ILE A 187 32.32 13.08 -26.49
N ALA A 188 32.41 11.80 -26.14
CA ALA A 188 33.35 10.87 -26.77
C ALA A 188 33.10 10.74 -28.28
N ILE A 189 31.84 10.65 -28.71
CA ILE A 189 31.46 10.60 -30.13
C ILE A 189 31.86 11.90 -30.85
N GLN A 190 31.59 13.07 -30.24
CA GLN A 190 32.01 14.36 -30.79
C GLN A 190 33.53 14.43 -30.99
N PHE A 191 34.32 14.02 -29.99
CA PHE A 191 35.79 13.95 -30.13
C PHE A 191 36.24 13.01 -31.26
N ILE A 192 35.65 11.81 -31.37
CA ILE A 192 36.00 10.86 -32.43
C ILE A 192 35.71 11.43 -33.83
N LEU A 193 34.59 12.13 -33.99
CA LEU A 193 34.19 12.75 -35.26
C LEU A 193 35.04 13.98 -35.60
N PHE A 194 35.23 14.91 -34.66
CA PHE A 194 35.92 16.18 -34.90
C PHE A 194 37.46 16.09 -34.89
N TYR A 195 38.06 15.27 -34.03
CA TYR A 195 39.53 15.18 -33.92
C TYR A 195 40.17 14.60 -35.20
N ARG A 196 39.41 13.86 -36.02
CA ARG A 196 39.88 13.37 -37.31
C ARG A 196 39.88 14.44 -38.41
N VAL A 197 39.00 15.44 -38.33
CA VAL A 197 38.95 16.53 -39.33
C VAL A 197 40.23 17.37 -39.30
N ARG A 198 40.83 17.55 -38.12
CA ARG A 198 42.03 18.39 -37.94
C ARG A 198 43.35 17.79 -38.46
N LYS A 199 43.39 16.51 -38.85
CA LYS A 199 44.60 15.83 -39.37
C LYS A 199 44.66 15.77 -40.92
N THR A 200 43.92 16.65 -41.60
CA THR A 200 43.88 16.72 -43.08
C THR A 200 44.07 18.14 -43.59
N ASN A 201 45.07 18.85 -43.05
CA ASN A 201 45.71 19.96 -43.76
C ASN A 201 47.15 19.53 -44.03
#